data_AF-T1AMC3-F1
#
_entry.id   AF-T1AMC3-F1
#
_cell.length_a   1.000
_cell.length_b   1.000
_cell.length_c   1.000
_cell.angle_alpha   90.00
_cell.angle_beta   90.00
_cell.angle_gamma   90.00
#
_symmetry.space_group_name_H-M   'P 1'
#
loop_
_entity.id
_entity.type
_entity.pdbx_description
1 polymer ?
#
loop_
_entity_poly.entity_id
_entity_poly.type
_entity_poly.pdbx_seq_one_letter_code
_entity_poly.pdbx_strand_id
1 'polypeptide(L)'
;AATGWKPVEIVTGHARLFTNLKRVEVEWRDAKTSWHALAEELKTQPQALVVCNLKRHALALLDALKEKETDGVFHLSTNLCAEHRRAVLDRIRERLEQKQPCRLISTQCVEAGVDVDFPVVYRAFGPLDAIAQAAGRCNREGRLNAQGEYGHVVVFDPEDTDETRRQYPTFAYYQAAEVTRALHVEHGELDLNDPAIFRKYFEKLYDVTAPATMNNALEDAIQARDFVEVARRYRLIEQNTFQLLVPWIDRRDEFQALRIEAEQAGISARWMRRAQGLAVSVYKPRDAMPAWAIPAKLKPFGRTGGGVSDEWFILEGDYYDDTLGLVPPEGPQLFIA
;
A
#
# COMPACT_ATOMS: atom_id res chain seq x y z
N ALA A 1 -2.08 -30.73 24.11
CA ALA A 1 -3.18 -30.57 23.14
C ALA A 1 -3.89 -29.26 23.44
N ALA A 2 -3.99 -28.34 22.47
CA ALA A 2 -4.65 -27.06 22.69
C ALA A 2 -6.12 -27.28 23.08
N THR A 3 -6.51 -26.86 24.28
CA THR A 3 -7.87 -26.99 24.86
C THR A 3 -8.79 -25.83 24.45
N GLY A 4 -8.69 -25.39 23.20
CA GLY A 4 -9.38 -24.19 22.68
C GLY A 4 -10.37 -24.46 21.55
N TRP A 5 -10.81 -23.37 20.91
CA TRP A 5 -11.70 -23.38 19.73
C TRP A 5 -11.11 -24.26 18.61
N LYS A 6 -11.93 -25.18 18.09
CA LYS A 6 -11.58 -26.06 16.97
C LYS A 6 -12.38 -25.63 15.75
N PRO A 7 -11.85 -24.71 14.91
CA PRO A 7 -12.56 -24.29 13.71
C PRO A 7 -12.76 -25.52 12.80
N VAL A 8 -13.98 -25.63 12.26
CA VAL A 8 -14.33 -26.64 11.25
C VAL A 8 -14.58 -25.89 9.95
N GLU A 9 -14.06 -26.43 8.86
CA GLU A 9 -14.24 -25.86 7.54
C GLU A 9 -15.73 -25.82 7.17
N ILE A 10 -16.23 -24.65 6.76
CA ILE A 10 -17.64 -24.49 6.39
C ILE A 10 -17.91 -24.96 4.97
N VAL A 11 -16.91 -24.90 4.08
CA VAL A 11 -17.02 -25.32 2.68
C VAL A 11 -16.39 -26.69 2.47
N THR A 12 -17.22 -27.73 2.34
CA THR A 12 -16.74 -29.06 2.00
C THR A 12 -16.13 -29.10 0.60
N GLY A 13 -14.99 -29.78 0.42
CA GLY A 13 -14.35 -29.92 -0.89
C GLY A 13 -13.64 -28.67 -1.41
N HIS A 14 -13.36 -27.70 -0.53
CA HIS A 14 -12.67 -26.43 -0.84
C HIS A 14 -11.40 -26.56 -1.70
N ALA A 15 -10.71 -27.71 -1.65
CA ALA A 15 -9.44 -27.91 -2.33
C ALA A 15 -9.64 -27.85 -3.85
N ARG A 16 -10.78 -28.35 -4.34
CA ARG A 16 -11.13 -28.27 -5.76
C ARG A 16 -11.39 -26.84 -6.23
N LEU A 17 -11.84 -25.96 -5.33
CA LEU A 17 -12.08 -24.56 -5.67
C LEU A 17 -10.77 -23.84 -5.98
N PHE A 18 -9.71 -24.12 -5.21
CA PHE A 18 -8.38 -23.56 -5.49
C PHE A 18 -7.84 -23.96 -6.86
N THR A 19 -7.98 -25.25 -7.22
CA THR A 19 -7.57 -25.73 -8.55
C THR A 19 -8.38 -25.07 -9.67
N ASN A 20 -9.70 -25.00 -9.52
CA ASN A 20 -10.58 -24.42 -10.54
C ASN A 20 -10.42 -22.90 -10.70
N LEU A 21 -9.95 -22.21 -9.66
CA LEU A 21 -9.78 -20.76 -9.63
C LEU A 21 -8.34 -20.31 -9.91
N LYS A 22 -7.45 -21.25 -10.30
CA LYS A 22 -6.08 -20.94 -10.72
C LYS A 22 -6.14 -19.96 -11.90
N ARG A 23 -5.59 -18.77 -11.71
CA ARG A 23 -5.58 -17.67 -12.70
C ARG A 23 -4.18 -17.25 -13.11
N VAL A 24 -3.17 -17.67 -12.35
CA VAL A 24 -1.80 -17.18 -12.50
C VAL A 24 -0.80 -18.33 -12.45
N GLU A 25 0.31 -18.15 -13.16
CA GLU A 25 1.57 -18.86 -12.94
C GLU A 25 2.54 -17.92 -12.23
N VAL A 26 3.39 -18.49 -11.38
CA VAL A 26 4.32 -17.72 -10.54
C VAL A 26 5.75 -18.11 -10.86
N GLU A 27 6.54 -17.15 -11.29
CA GLU A 27 7.99 -17.27 -11.49
C GLU A 27 8.70 -16.71 -10.26
N TRP A 28 9.51 -17.53 -9.60
CA TRP A 28 10.36 -17.12 -8.48
C TRP A 28 11.79 -16.90 -8.96
N ARG A 29 12.27 -15.65 -8.96
CA ARG A 29 13.65 -15.35 -9.37
C ARG A 29 14.62 -15.51 -8.21
N ASP A 30 15.57 -16.42 -8.36
CA ASP A 30 16.67 -16.61 -7.41
C ASP A 30 17.68 -15.45 -7.46
N ALA A 31 17.94 -14.92 -8.66
CA ALA A 31 18.90 -13.85 -8.86
C ALA A 31 18.31 -12.48 -8.50
N LYS A 32 19.13 -11.65 -7.85
CA LYS A 32 18.76 -10.24 -7.64
C LYS A 32 18.53 -9.54 -8.97
N THR A 33 17.55 -8.64 -8.98
CA THR A 33 17.15 -7.88 -10.16
C THR A 33 17.42 -6.39 -9.92
N SER A 34 18.25 -5.79 -10.77
CA SER A 34 18.47 -4.34 -10.74
C SER A 34 17.30 -3.57 -11.35
N TRP A 35 17.09 -2.33 -10.91
CA TRP A 35 16.02 -1.48 -11.44
C TRP A 35 16.17 -1.22 -12.95
N HIS A 36 17.40 -1.14 -13.45
CA HIS A 36 17.68 -0.98 -14.87
C HIS A 36 17.31 -2.22 -15.68
N ALA A 37 17.62 -3.42 -15.17
CA ALA A 37 17.25 -4.67 -15.82
C ALA A 37 15.72 -4.83 -15.85
N LEU A 38 15.05 -4.56 -14.72
CA LEU A 38 13.59 -4.58 -14.66
C LEU A 38 12.96 -3.54 -15.61
N ALA A 39 13.52 -2.33 -15.69
CA ALA A 39 13.02 -1.30 -16.60
C ALA A 39 13.16 -1.70 -18.09
N GLU A 40 14.25 -2.39 -18.47
CA GLU A 40 14.39 -2.95 -19.82
C GLU A 40 13.36 -4.04 -20.11
N GLU A 41 13.12 -4.93 -19.15
CA GLU A 41 12.10 -5.98 -19.28
C GLU A 41 10.70 -5.36 -19.43
N LEU A 42 10.37 -4.34 -18.64
CA LEU A 42 9.05 -3.69 -18.69
C LEU A 42 8.76 -3.06 -20.06
N LYS A 43 9.77 -2.69 -20.86
CA LYS A 43 9.53 -2.19 -22.23
C LYS A 43 8.82 -3.22 -23.11
N THR A 44 9.14 -4.50 -22.94
CA THR A 44 8.54 -5.58 -23.72
C THR A 44 7.18 -6.02 -23.19
N GLN A 45 6.80 -5.55 -22.00
CA GLN A 45 5.50 -5.81 -21.38
C GLN A 45 4.56 -4.63 -21.59
N PRO A 46 3.57 -4.69 -22.53
CA PRO A 46 2.67 -3.57 -22.77
C PRO A 46 1.87 -3.20 -21.53
N GLN A 47 1.44 -4.19 -20.76
CA GLN A 47 0.63 -3.99 -19.56
C GLN A 47 1.25 -4.75 -18.39
N ALA A 48 1.75 -4.02 -17.41
CA ALA A 48 2.38 -4.61 -16.23
C ALA A 48 2.10 -3.78 -14.98
N LEU A 49 1.89 -4.46 -13.86
CA LEU A 49 1.88 -3.87 -12.53
C LEU A 49 3.17 -4.26 -11.81
N VAL A 50 3.89 -3.30 -11.26
CA VAL A 50 5.04 -3.52 -10.39
C VAL A 50 4.72 -3.06 -8.98
N VAL A 51 4.84 -3.96 -8.02
CA VAL A 51 4.58 -3.70 -6.60
C VAL A 51 5.90 -3.77 -5.83
N CYS A 52 6.36 -2.60 -5.39
CA CYS A 52 7.59 -2.43 -4.61
C CYS A 52 7.30 -2.44 -3.10
N ASN A 53 8.26 -2.90 -2.29
CA ASN A 53 8.13 -2.86 -0.83
C ASN A 53 8.23 -1.43 -0.27
N LEU A 54 8.96 -0.56 -0.96
CA LEU A 54 9.36 0.75 -0.47
C LEU A 54 9.16 1.84 -1.52
N LYS A 55 8.91 3.06 -1.05
CA LYS A 55 8.76 4.24 -1.92
C LYS A 55 10.04 4.51 -2.71
N ARG A 56 11.21 4.46 -2.06
CA ARG A 56 12.50 4.68 -2.75
C ARG A 56 12.76 3.68 -3.88
N HIS A 57 12.24 2.46 -3.76
CA HIS A 57 12.32 1.44 -4.82
C HIS A 57 11.43 1.80 -6.00
N ALA A 58 10.18 2.21 -5.74
CA ALA A 58 9.28 2.70 -6.78
C ALA A 58 9.88 3.92 -7.51
N LEU A 59 10.48 4.86 -6.77
CA LEU A 59 11.17 6.03 -7.35
C LEU A 59 12.35 5.62 -8.24
N ALA A 60 13.25 4.76 -7.74
CA ALA A 60 14.40 4.29 -8.52
C ALA A 60 13.97 3.60 -9.83
N LEU A 61 12.89 2.82 -9.81
CA LEU A 61 12.34 2.20 -11.02
C LEU A 61 11.70 3.23 -11.96
N LEU A 62 10.96 4.21 -11.43
CA LEU A 62 10.39 5.30 -12.22
C LEU A 62 11.47 6.11 -12.92
N ASP A 63 12.56 6.43 -12.23
CA ASP A 63 13.70 7.16 -12.80
C ASP A 63 14.37 6.35 -13.92
N ALA A 64 14.62 5.05 -13.69
CA ALA A 64 15.16 4.15 -14.71
C ALA A 64 14.23 4.02 -15.94
N LEU A 65 12.91 4.04 -15.75
CA LEU A 65 11.93 4.02 -16.85
C LEU A 65 11.87 5.36 -17.62
N LYS A 66 12.04 6.48 -16.92
CA LYS A 66 12.12 7.83 -17.50
C LYS A 66 13.37 8.02 -18.34
N GLU A 67 14.54 7.63 -17.83
CA GLU A 67 15.82 7.66 -18.58
C GLU A 67 15.74 6.88 -19.89
N LYS A 68 14.88 5.86 -19.92
CA LYS A 68 14.63 4.98 -21.05
C LYS A 68 13.49 5.45 -21.96
N GLU A 69 12.87 6.60 -21.67
CA GLU A 69 11.74 7.17 -22.41
C GLU A 69 10.57 6.18 -22.59
N THR A 70 10.28 5.39 -21.54
CA THR A 70 9.23 4.37 -21.61
C THR A 70 7.84 5.03 -21.55
N ASP A 71 7.00 4.80 -22.56
CA ASP A 71 5.63 5.30 -22.59
C ASP A 71 4.69 4.50 -21.68
N GLY A 72 3.60 5.15 -21.26
CA GLY A 72 2.52 4.54 -20.48
C GLY A 72 2.91 4.18 -19.06
N VAL A 73 3.88 4.89 -18.48
CA VAL A 73 4.30 4.70 -17.09
C VAL A 73 3.40 5.50 -16.16
N PHE A 74 2.86 4.84 -15.15
CA PHE A 74 2.00 5.41 -14.12
C PHE A 74 2.56 5.11 -12.74
N HIS A 75 2.26 5.97 -11.77
CA HIS A 75 2.62 5.74 -10.38
C HIS A 75 1.39 5.86 -9.49
N LEU A 76 1.22 4.92 -8.56
CA LEU A 76 0.16 4.96 -7.57
C LEU A 76 0.75 4.77 -6.18
N SER A 77 0.49 5.72 -5.29
CA SER A 77 0.93 5.67 -3.91
C SER A 77 -0.09 6.33 -2.96
N THR A 78 0.12 6.16 -1.66
CA THR A 78 -0.68 6.85 -0.64
C THR A 78 -0.44 8.36 -0.60
N ASN A 79 0.60 8.87 -1.27
CA ASN A 79 0.94 10.29 -1.33
C ASN A 79 0.04 11.09 -2.28
N LEU A 80 -0.71 10.42 -3.17
CA LEU A 80 -1.70 11.07 -4.02
C LEU A 80 -2.95 11.38 -3.18
N CYS A 81 -3.50 12.59 -3.32
CA CYS A 81 -4.81 12.90 -2.75
C CYS A 81 -5.90 12.03 -3.38
N ALA A 82 -7.05 11.92 -2.71
CA ALA A 82 -8.10 10.97 -3.09
C ALA A 82 -8.58 11.16 -4.55
N GLU A 83 -8.76 12.40 -4.98
CA GLU A 83 -9.24 12.71 -6.34
C GLU A 83 -8.15 12.49 -7.40
N HIS A 84 -6.89 12.83 -7.09
CA HIS A 84 -5.77 12.53 -7.97
C HIS A 84 -5.62 11.00 -8.15
N ARG A 85 -5.67 10.24 -7.05
CA ARG A 85 -5.63 8.77 -7.08
C ARG A 85 -6.76 8.19 -7.93
N ARG A 86 -7.96 8.73 -7.81
CA ARG A 86 -9.12 8.32 -8.62
C ARG A 86 -8.88 8.58 -10.11
N ALA A 87 -8.42 9.77 -10.47
CA ALA A 87 -8.13 10.13 -11.86
C ALA A 87 -7.06 9.20 -12.48
N VAL A 88 -5.99 8.91 -11.74
CA VAL A 88 -4.95 7.96 -12.18
C VAL A 88 -5.53 6.56 -12.39
N LEU A 89 -6.36 6.07 -11.46
CA LEU A 89 -7.01 4.76 -11.59
C LEU A 89 -7.98 4.69 -12.78
N ASP A 90 -8.76 5.73 -13.01
CA ASP A 90 -9.69 5.78 -14.15
C ASP A 90 -8.91 5.75 -15.47
N ARG A 91 -7.77 6.46 -15.55
CA ARG A 91 -6.87 6.42 -16.71
C ARG A 91 -6.23 5.05 -16.92
N ILE A 92 -5.83 4.38 -15.84
CA ILE A 92 -5.27 3.02 -15.91
C ILE A 92 -6.33 2.04 -16.45
N ARG A 93 -7.57 2.09 -15.93
CA ARG A 93 -8.67 1.22 -16.40
C ARG A 93 -8.94 1.41 -17.88
N GLU A 94 -9.05 2.66 -18.33
CA GLU A 94 -9.26 2.98 -19.74
C GLU A 94 -8.15 2.37 -20.62
N ARG A 95 -6.88 2.55 -20.24
CA ARG A 95 -5.75 2.00 -20.99
C ARG A 95 -5.72 0.48 -20.98
N LEU A 96 -6.08 -0.14 -19.86
CA LEU A 96 -6.16 -1.59 -19.72
C LEU A 96 -7.21 -2.16 -20.70
N GLU A 97 -8.41 -1.58 -20.71
CA GLU A 97 -9.50 -1.95 -21.62
C GLU A 97 -9.13 -1.76 -23.09
N GLN A 98 -8.46 -0.65 -23.41
CA GLN A 98 -8.03 -0.32 -24.78
C GLN A 98 -6.75 -1.07 -25.22
N LYS A 99 -6.20 -1.96 -24.39
CA LYS A 99 -4.95 -2.69 -24.65
C LYS A 99 -3.76 -1.78 -24.95
N GLN A 100 -3.75 -0.58 -24.38
CA GLN A 100 -2.68 0.40 -24.53
C GLN A 100 -1.54 0.14 -23.53
N PRO A 101 -0.33 0.63 -23.82
CA PRO A 101 0.78 0.64 -22.88
C PRO A 101 0.38 1.19 -21.50
N CYS A 102 0.53 0.38 -20.46
CA CYS A 102 0.22 0.71 -19.08
C CYS A 102 1.15 -0.05 -18.12
N ARG A 103 2.16 0.64 -17.60
CA ARG A 103 3.14 0.15 -16.63
C ARG A 103 2.91 0.87 -15.33
N LEU A 104 2.16 0.23 -14.43
CA LEU A 104 1.80 0.81 -13.15
C LEU A 104 2.86 0.46 -12.12
N ILE A 105 3.57 1.45 -11.61
CA ILE A 105 4.52 1.30 -10.50
C ILE A 105 3.82 1.70 -9.21
N SER A 106 3.81 0.82 -8.22
CA SER A 106 3.12 1.08 -6.96
C SER A 106 3.87 0.50 -5.78
N THR A 107 3.50 0.93 -4.57
CA THR A 107 3.85 0.25 -3.32
C THR A 107 2.71 -0.67 -2.90
N GLN A 108 2.59 -1.03 -1.61
CA GLN A 108 1.52 -1.90 -1.12
C GLN A 108 0.09 -1.33 -1.27
N CYS A 109 -0.10 -0.08 -1.74
CA CYS A 109 -1.44 0.52 -1.81
C CYS A 109 -2.37 -0.13 -2.84
N VAL A 110 -1.86 -0.91 -3.79
CA VAL A 110 -2.68 -1.69 -4.74
C VAL A 110 -3.15 -3.03 -4.20
N GLU A 111 -2.55 -3.51 -3.10
CA GLU A 111 -2.84 -4.84 -2.53
C GLU A 111 -4.25 -4.88 -1.93
N ALA A 112 -4.74 -3.78 -1.36
CA ALA A 112 -6.08 -3.67 -0.80
C ALA A 112 -6.88 -2.51 -1.42
N GLY A 113 -8.13 -2.78 -1.82
CA GLY A 113 -9.10 -1.74 -2.16
C GLY A 113 -8.95 -1.10 -3.54
N VAL A 114 -8.02 -1.57 -4.39
CA VAL A 114 -7.87 -1.10 -5.77
C VAL A 114 -8.40 -2.14 -6.75
N ASP A 115 -9.24 -1.69 -7.69
CA ASP A 115 -9.85 -2.51 -8.73
C ASP A 115 -9.12 -2.32 -10.06
N VAL A 116 -8.06 -3.12 -10.25
CA VAL A 116 -7.22 -3.22 -11.45
C VAL A 116 -6.92 -4.68 -11.76
N ASP A 117 -6.72 -4.97 -13.04
CA ASP A 117 -6.49 -6.32 -13.56
C ASP A 117 -5.46 -6.29 -14.70
N PHE A 118 -4.25 -6.75 -14.40
CA PHE A 118 -3.11 -6.76 -15.32
C PHE A 118 -2.80 -8.19 -15.81
N PRO A 119 -2.29 -8.37 -17.04
CA PRO A 119 -1.85 -9.70 -17.50
C PRO A 119 -0.54 -10.14 -16.86
N VAL A 120 0.31 -9.19 -16.43
CA VAL A 120 1.61 -9.44 -15.79
C VAL A 120 1.74 -8.60 -14.52
N VAL A 121 2.19 -9.22 -13.43
CA VAL A 121 2.48 -8.56 -12.16
C VAL A 121 3.90 -8.91 -11.71
N TYR A 122 4.72 -7.89 -11.49
CA TYR A 122 6.02 -8.00 -10.85
C TYR A 122 5.88 -7.63 -9.38
N ARG A 123 6.26 -8.52 -8.47
CA ARG A 123 6.22 -8.30 -7.03
C ARG A 123 7.62 -8.37 -6.45
N ALA A 124 8.07 -7.28 -5.83
CA ALA A 124 9.29 -7.32 -5.03
C ALA A 124 9.12 -8.36 -3.91
N PHE A 125 10.14 -9.18 -3.63
CA PHE A 125 10.08 -10.27 -2.67
C PHE A 125 9.58 -9.79 -1.31
N GLY A 126 8.71 -10.56 -0.65
CA GLY A 126 8.05 -10.14 0.58
C GLY A 126 7.30 -11.26 1.31
N PRO A 127 6.46 -10.90 2.30
CA PRO A 127 5.53 -11.81 2.95
C PRO A 127 4.66 -12.56 1.92
N LEU A 128 4.42 -13.84 2.17
CA LEU A 128 3.73 -14.72 1.22
C LEU A 128 2.28 -14.26 0.97
N ASP A 129 1.62 -13.75 2.00
CA ASP A 129 0.29 -13.16 1.92
C ASP A 129 0.26 -11.87 1.09
N ALA A 130 1.27 -11.00 1.22
CA ALA A 130 1.40 -9.81 0.37
C ALA A 130 1.64 -10.17 -1.10
N ILE A 131 2.45 -11.20 -1.36
CA ILE A 131 2.66 -11.74 -2.71
C ILE A 131 1.34 -12.28 -3.29
N ALA A 132 0.57 -13.04 -2.51
CA ALA A 132 -0.74 -13.55 -2.93
C ALA A 132 -1.77 -12.43 -3.18
N GLN A 133 -1.75 -11.37 -2.36
CA GLN A 133 -2.63 -10.21 -2.57
C GLN A 133 -2.30 -9.47 -3.88
N ALA A 134 -1.01 -9.29 -4.18
CA ALA A 134 -0.57 -8.72 -5.46
C ALA A 134 -0.92 -9.64 -6.65
N ALA A 135 -0.75 -10.96 -6.49
CA ALA A 135 -1.16 -11.95 -7.49
C ALA A 135 -2.68 -11.89 -7.78
N GLY A 136 -3.51 -11.51 -6.80
CA GLY A 136 -4.93 -11.25 -6.98
C GLY A 136 -5.29 -10.03 -7.84
N ARG A 137 -4.28 -9.28 -8.32
CA ARG A 137 -4.40 -8.21 -9.34
C ARG A 137 -3.90 -8.65 -10.71
N CYS A 138 -3.40 -9.89 -10.83
CA CYS A 138 -2.97 -10.50 -12.07
C CYS A 138 -4.08 -11.40 -12.62
N ASN A 139 -4.52 -11.15 -13.85
CA ASN A 139 -5.59 -11.88 -14.52
C ASN A 139 -6.80 -12.14 -13.58
N ARG A 140 -7.17 -11.11 -12.83
CA ARG A 140 -8.19 -11.13 -11.78
C ARG A 140 -9.52 -11.63 -12.32
N GLU A 141 -9.94 -11.17 -13.50
CA GLU A 141 -11.21 -11.60 -14.09
C GLU A 141 -11.09 -12.93 -14.87
N GLY A 142 -9.91 -13.56 -14.90
CA GLY A 142 -9.68 -14.82 -15.59
C GLY A 142 -9.84 -14.75 -17.12
N ARG A 143 -9.73 -13.55 -17.71
CA ARG A 143 -9.91 -13.34 -19.16
C ARG A 143 -8.89 -14.10 -20.00
N LEU A 144 -7.66 -14.30 -19.48
CA LEU A 144 -6.64 -15.11 -20.14
C LEU A 144 -6.97 -16.61 -20.05
N ASN A 145 -7.59 -17.08 -18.97
CA ASN A 145 -7.98 -18.48 -18.82
C ASN A 145 -8.95 -18.92 -19.91
N ALA A 146 -9.87 -18.04 -20.30
CA ALA A 146 -10.81 -18.29 -21.40
C ALA A 146 -10.10 -18.50 -22.76
N GLN A 147 -8.85 -18.06 -22.88
CA GLN A 147 -7.98 -18.21 -24.05
C GLN A 147 -6.98 -19.37 -23.88
N GLY A 148 -7.01 -20.09 -22.76
CA GLY A 148 -6.07 -21.18 -22.44
C GLY A 148 -4.74 -20.69 -21.86
N GLU A 149 -4.65 -19.42 -21.46
CA GLU A 149 -3.46 -18.80 -20.88
C GLU A 149 -3.68 -18.43 -19.40
N TYR A 150 -2.60 -18.21 -18.66
CA TYR A 150 -2.64 -17.69 -17.28
C TYR A 150 -1.99 -16.31 -17.23
N GLY A 151 -2.36 -15.52 -16.22
CA GLY A 151 -1.59 -14.32 -15.88
C GLY A 151 -0.21 -14.71 -15.36
N HIS A 152 0.78 -13.84 -15.56
CA HIS A 152 2.15 -14.10 -15.10
C HIS A 152 2.48 -13.27 -13.86
N VAL A 153 2.92 -13.91 -12.79
CA VAL A 153 3.39 -13.24 -11.58
C VAL A 153 4.88 -13.51 -11.43
N VAL A 154 5.69 -12.46 -11.44
CA VAL A 154 7.13 -12.56 -11.24
C VAL A 154 7.47 -12.05 -9.84
N VAL A 155 7.99 -12.92 -8.99
CA VAL A 155 8.55 -12.53 -7.68
C VAL A 155 10.05 -12.33 -7.84
N PHE A 156 10.52 -11.11 -7.55
CA PHE A 156 11.93 -10.74 -7.73
C PHE A 156 12.54 -10.12 -6.47
N ASP A 157 13.81 -10.40 -6.20
CA ASP A 157 14.57 -9.75 -5.12
C ASP A 157 15.28 -8.51 -5.66
N PRO A 158 14.96 -7.28 -5.23
CA PRO A 158 15.60 -6.08 -5.75
C PRO A 158 17.07 -5.97 -5.35
N GLU A 159 17.90 -5.47 -6.26
CA GLU A 159 19.27 -5.08 -5.95
C GLU A 159 19.30 -3.64 -5.42
N ASP A 160 19.21 -3.45 -4.11
CA ASP A 160 19.21 -2.14 -3.45
C ASP A 160 20.42 -1.93 -2.52
N THR A 161 20.52 -2.72 -1.45
CA THR A 161 21.58 -2.58 -0.44
C THR A 161 22.05 -3.93 0.09
N ASP A 162 23.28 -4.00 0.58
CA ASP A 162 23.80 -5.19 1.27
C ASP A 162 23.09 -5.48 2.60
N GLU A 163 22.51 -4.45 3.24
CA GLU A 163 21.69 -4.61 4.44
C GLU A 163 20.27 -5.07 4.09
N THR A 164 20.05 -6.38 3.95
CA THR A 164 18.75 -6.98 3.55
C THR A 164 17.55 -6.41 4.31
N ARG A 165 17.69 -6.17 5.62
CA ARG A 165 16.63 -5.59 6.47
C ARG A 165 16.13 -4.24 5.96
N ARG A 166 17.01 -3.38 5.42
CA ARG A 166 16.61 -2.04 4.94
C ARG A 166 15.69 -2.09 3.74
N GLN A 167 15.62 -3.20 3.03
CA GLN A 167 14.78 -3.40 1.84
C GLN A 167 13.28 -3.58 2.19
N TYR A 168 12.93 -3.57 3.48
CA TYR A 168 11.58 -3.80 3.98
C TYR A 168 11.09 -2.67 4.88
N PRO A 169 9.79 -2.32 4.83
CA PRO A 169 9.25 -1.14 5.52
C PRO A 169 9.34 -1.25 7.04
N THR A 170 9.07 -2.42 7.61
CA THR A 170 9.07 -2.65 9.06
C THR A 170 9.82 -3.93 9.42
N PHE A 171 10.16 -4.10 10.70
CA PHE A 171 10.84 -5.32 11.15
C PHE A 171 9.91 -6.52 11.10
N ALA A 172 8.64 -6.36 11.47
CA ALA A 172 7.63 -7.41 11.33
C ALA A 172 7.46 -7.84 9.87
N TYR A 173 7.41 -6.89 8.93
CA TYR A 173 7.34 -7.20 7.50
C TYR A 173 8.59 -7.94 7.01
N TYR A 174 9.78 -7.54 7.48
CA TYR A 174 11.02 -8.27 7.20
C TYR A 174 10.97 -9.71 7.75
N GLN A 175 10.61 -9.92 9.01
CA GLN A 175 10.48 -11.26 9.58
C GLN A 175 9.50 -12.13 8.78
N ALA A 176 8.36 -11.55 8.39
CA ALA A 176 7.37 -12.22 7.57
C ALA A 176 7.88 -12.59 6.17
N ALA A 177 8.74 -11.77 5.56
CA ALA A 177 9.42 -12.09 4.31
C ALA A 177 10.48 -13.19 4.49
N GLU A 178 11.21 -13.21 5.60
CA GLU A 178 12.20 -14.27 5.87
C GLU A 178 11.54 -15.63 6.10
N VAL A 179 10.34 -15.68 6.65
CA VAL A 179 9.54 -16.91 6.72
C VAL A 179 9.17 -17.40 5.31
N THR A 180 8.79 -16.49 4.40
CA THR A 180 8.59 -16.84 2.97
C THR A 180 9.86 -17.40 2.36
N ARG A 181 11.01 -16.75 2.59
CA ARG A 181 12.32 -17.18 2.07
C ARG A 181 12.71 -18.56 2.59
N ALA A 182 12.51 -18.82 3.87
CA ALA A 182 12.78 -20.13 4.47
C ALA A 182 11.90 -21.23 3.85
N LEU A 183 10.61 -20.95 3.62
CA LEU A 183 9.71 -21.90 2.95
C LEU A 183 10.12 -22.14 1.50
N HIS A 184 10.51 -21.09 0.78
CA HIS A 184 10.97 -21.21 -0.60
C HIS A 184 12.23 -22.07 -0.71
N VAL A 185 13.18 -21.92 0.22
CA VAL A 185 14.37 -22.79 0.28
C VAL A 185 14.01 -24.24 0.64
N GLU A 186 13.03 -24.46 1.53
CA GLU A 186 12.62 -25.80 1.98
C GLU A 186 11.81 -26.57 0.92
N HIS A 187 11.00 -25.87 0.13
CA HIS A 187 9.99 -26.47 -0.74
C HIS A 187 10.15 -26.12 -2.23
N GLY A 188 11.09 -25.25 -2.60
CA GLY A 188 11.22 -24.72 -3.96
C GLY A 188 10.14 -23.68 -4.27
N GLU A 189 9.75 -23.58 -5.55
CA GLU A 189 8.71 -22.68 -6.01
C GLU A 189 7.39 -22.89 -5.26
N LEU A 190 6.88 -21.82 -4.66
CA LEU A 190 5.68 -21.88 -3.82
C LEU A 190 4.43 -21.64 -4.69
N ASP A 191 3.49 -22.59 -4.69
CA ASP A 191 2.20 -22.43 -5.37
C ASP A 191 1.24 -21.57 -4.54
N LEU A 192 0.94 -20.37 -5.04
CA LEU A 192 0.00 -19.43 -4.39
C LEU A 192 -1.46 -19.92 -4.41
N ASN A 193 -1.78 -21.02 -5.10
CA ASN A 193 -3.09 -21.66 -5.07
C ASN A 193 -3.17 -22.83 -4.09
N ASP A 194 -2.07 -23.25 -3.45
CA ASP A 194 -2.11 -24.34 -2.47
C ASP A 194 -2.44 -23.80 -1.06
N PRO A 195 -3.62 -24.05 -0.48
CA PRO A 195 -3.93 -23.58 0.87
C PRO A 195 -3.00 -24.17 1.95
N ALA A 196 -2.35 -25.31 1.70
CA ALA A 196 -1.42 -25.91 2.65
C ALA A 196 -0.15 -25.07 2.84
N ILE A 197 0.31 -24.35 1.80
CA ILE A 197 1.51 -23.49 1.94
C ILE A 197 1.24 -22.31 2.87
N PHE A 198 0.05 -21.70 2.78
CA PHE A 198 -0.35 -20.60 3.67
C PHE A 198 -0.49 -21.06 5.12
N ARG A 199 -0.99 -22.28 5.36
CA ARG A 199 -1.02 -22.84 6.72
C ARG A 199 0.38 -22.94 7.30
N LYS A 200 1.32 -23.56 6.58
CA LYS A 200 2.73 -23.66 7.00
C LYS A 200 3.37 -22.29 7.22
N TYR A 201 3.05 -21.33 6.35
CA TYR A 201 3.53 -19.95 6.46
C TYR A 201 3.08 -19.28 7.75
N PHE A 202 1.78 -19.28 8.05
CA PHE A 202 1.27 -18.64 9.25
C PHE A 202 1.67 -19.37 10.54
N GLU A 203 1.78 -20.70 10.52
CA GLU A 203 2.33 -21.48 11.64
C GLU A 203 3.76 -21.01 11.96
N LYS A 204 4.68 -21.03 10.97
CA LYS A 204 6.05 -20.56 11.16
C LYS A 204 6.12 -19.07 11.55
N LEU A 205 5.27 -18.23 10.94
CA LEU A 205 5.24 -16.80 11.24
C LEU A 205 4.86 -16.54 12.70
N TYR A 206 3.82 -17.20 13.19
CA TYR A 206 3.36 -17.04 14.58
C TYR A 206 4.32 -17.65 15.59
N ASP A 207 5.02 -18.73 15.24
CA ASP A 207 6.09 -19.29 16.06
C ASP A 207 7.25 -18.29 16.23
N VAL A 208 7.63 -17.58 15.15
CA VAL A 208 8.74 -16.60 15.18
C VAL A 208 8.34 -15.28 15.83
N THR A 209 7.13 -14.78 15.55
CA THR A 209 6.68 -13.46 16.03
C THR A 209 6.08 -13.50 17.43
N ALA A 210 5.62 -14.67 17.88
CA ALA A 210 4.95 -14.89 19.18
C ALA A 210 4.01 -13.74 19.58
N PRO A 211 3.04 -13.35 18.72
CA PRO A 211 2.27 -12.13 18.88
C PRO A 211 1.47 -12.10 20.20
N ALA A 212 1.12 -13.28 20.73
CA ALA A 212 0.47 -13.41 22.05
C ALA A 212 1.31 -12.79 23.19
N THR A 213 2.64 -12.87 23.11
CA THR A 213 3.55 -12.34 24.14
C THR A 213 3.90 -10.86 23.96
N MET A 214 3.44 -10.23 22.88
CA MET A 214 3.82 -8.84 22.58
C MET A 214 3.00 -7.80 23.33
N ASN A 215 1.85 -8.17 23.91
CA ASN A 215 0.99 -7.25 24.66
C ASN A 215 0.38 -7.91 25.89
N ASN A 216 1.23 -8.27 26.87
CA ASN A 216 0.82 -8.81 28.17
C ASN A 216 -0.29 -7.97 28.82
N ALA A 217 -0.19 -6.66 28.63
CA ALA A 217 -1.13 -5.67 29.10
C ALA A 217 -2.55 -5.83 28.51
N LEU A 218 -2.67 -6.19 27.24
CA LEU A 218 -3.94 -6.53 26.61
C LEU A 218 -4.40 -7.93 27.03
N GLU A 219 -3.46 -8.88 27.14
CA GLU A 219 -3.76 -10.25 27.56
C GLU A 219 -4.35 -10.29 28.97
N ASP A 220 -3.79 -9.54 29.91
CA ASP A 220 -4.31 -9.35 31.26
C ASP A 220 -5.75 -8.82 31.25
N ALA A 221 -6.04 -7.84 30.38
CA ALA A 221 -7.38 -7.27 30.23
C ALA A 221 -8.37 -8.29 29.64
N ILE A 222 -7.94 -9.11 28.68
CA ILE A 222 -8.74 -10.20 28.10
C ILE A 222 -9.02 -11.26 29.18
N GLN A 223 -8.01 -11.67 29.95
CA GLN A 223 -8.14 -12.66 31.03
C GLN A 223 -9.06 -12.15 32.15
N ALA A 224 -8.95 -10.86 32.50
CA ALA A 224 -9.83 -10.19 33.45
C ALA A 224 -11.25 -9.91 32.92
N ARG A 225 -11.50 -10.14 31.62
CA ARG A 225 -12.75 -9.79 30.91
C ARG A 225 -13.11 -8.31 31.05
N ASP A 226 -12.10 -7.45 31.15
CA ASP A 226 -12.26 -6.01 31.21
C ASP A 226 -12.46 -5.47 29.79
N PHE A 227 -13.69 -5.53 29.30
CA PHE A 227 -14.03 -5.10 27.93
C PHE A 227 -13.69 -3.63 27.66
N VAL A 228 -13.69 -2.78 28.68
CA VAL A 228 -13.36 -1.34 28.53
C VAL A 228 -11.87 -1.20 28.29
N GLU A 229 -11.03 -1.86 29.09
CA GLU A 229 -9.58 -1.81 28.91
C GLU A 229 -9.12 -2.57 27.66
N VAL A 230 -9.78 -3.68 27.31
CA VAL A 230 -9.58 -4.37 26.02
C VAL A 230 -9.89 -3.41 24.87
N ALA A 231 -11.03 -2.72 24.86
CA ALA A 231 -11.35 -1.75 23.81
C ALA A 231 -10.36 -0.58 23.76
N ARG A 232 -9.83 -0.15 24.91
CA ARG A 232 -8.83 0.92 24.99
C ARG A 232 -7.47 0.49 24.42
N ARG A 233 -7.03 -0.74 24.72
CA ARG A 233 -5.71 -1.28 24.36
C ARG A 233 -5.68 -1.98 23.00
N TYR A 234 -6.78 -2.58 22.57
CA TYR A 234 -6.90 -3.24 21.28
C TYR A 234 -7.12 -2.21 20.17
N ARG A 235 -6.07 -1.44 19.90
CA ARG A 235 -6.00 -0.54 18.74
C ARG A 235 -5.14 -1.20 17.67
N LEU A 236 -5.80 -1.89 16.75
CA LEU A 236 -5.13 -2.57 15.63
C LEU A 236 -4.40 -1.58 14.70
N ILE A 237 -4.87 -0.34 14.63
CA ILE A 237 -4.27 0.75 13.87
C ILE A 237 -4.12 1.96 14.81
N GLU A 238 -2.90 2.43 15.00
CA GLU A 238 -2.65 3.71 15.67
C GLU A 238 -3.13 4.84 14.74
N GLN A 239 -4.27 5.45 15.04
CA GLN A 239 -4.77 6.63 14.32
C GLN A 239 -3.99 7.87 14.76
N ASN A 240 -2.72 7.94 14.36
CA ASN A 240 -1.85 9.08 14.60
C ASN A 240 -1.56 9.83 13.29
N THR A 241 -2.62 10.19 12.56
CA THR A 241 -2.51 10.88 11.27
C THR A 241 -3.24 12.22 11.30
N PHE A 242 -2.90 13.10 10.37
CA PHE A 242 -3.61 14.35 10.10
C PHE A 242 -3.91 14.46 8.60
N GLN A 243 -4.94 15.22 8.26
CA GLN A 243 -5.35 15.51 6.89
C GLN A 243 -4.66 16.76 6.39
N LEU A 244 -3.92 16.63 5.30
CA LEU A 244 -3.22 17.73 4.63
C LEU A 244 -3.91 18.08 3.32
N LEU A 245 -4.42 19.31 3.19
CA LEU A 245 -4.95 19.83 1.94
C LEU A 245 -3.79 20.16 0.99
N VAL A 246 -3.82 19.64 -0.24
CA VAL A 246 -2.73 19.74 -1.22
C VAL A 246 -3.15 20.38 -2.56
N PRO A 247 -2.25 21.10 -3.26
CA PRO A 247 -2.55 21.88 -4.47
C PRO A 247 -2.41 21.05 -5.75
N TRP A 248 -3.20 19.98 -5.91
CA TRP A 248 -3.18 19.18 -7.15
C TRP A 248 -3.61 20.02 -8.37
N ILE A 249 -2.89 19.88 -9.48
CA ILE A 249 -2.97 20.78 -10.65
C ILE A 249 -4.38 20.84 -11.26
N ASP A 250 -5.04 19.69 -11.45
CA ASP A 250 -6.36 19.59 -12.08
C ASP A 250 -7.50 20.19 -11.24
N ARG A 251 -7.26 20.41 -9.94
CA ARG A 251 -8.22 21.05 -9.02
C ARG A 251 -7.58 22.19 -8.23
N ARG A 252 -6.59 22.87 -8.82
CA ARG A 252 -5.86 23.96 -8.19
C ARG A 252 -6.76 25.13 -7.78
N ASP A 253 -7.79 25.44 -8.58
CA ASP A 253 -8.76 26.49 -8.26
C ASP A 253 -9.55 26.18 -6.98
N GLU A 254 -9.93 24.92 -6.80
CA GLU A 254 -10.65 24.50 -5.59
C GLU A 254 -9.75 24.48 -4.36
N PHE A 255 -8.48 24.06 -4.51
CA PHE A 255 -7.49 24.20 -3.46
C PHE A 255 -7.38 25.66 -2.99
N GLN A 256 -7.26 26.61 -3.93
CA GLN A 256 -7.14 28.04 -3.59
C GLN A 256 -8.42 28.55 -2.91
N ALA A 257 -9.59 28.18 -3.41
CA ALA A 257 -10.87 28.55 -2.78
C ALA A 257 -10.98 28.01 -1.34
N LEU A 258 -10.59 26.77 -1.10
CA LEU A 258 -10.57 26.17 0.24
C LEU A 258 -9.55 26.83 1.16
N ARG A 259 -8.35 27.14 0.66
CA ARG A 259 -7.32 27.85 1.43
C ARG A 259 -7.82 29.22 1.88
N ILE A 260 -8.37 30.02 0.95
CA ILE A 260 -8.91 31.35 1.25
C ILE A 260 -10.06 31.26 2.27
N GLU A 261 -10.99 30.33 2.08
CA GLU A 261 -12.11 30.12 3.02
C GLU A 261 -11.61 29.78 4.43
N ALA A 262 -10.62 28.89 4.55
CA ALA A 262 -10.01 28.53 5.81
C ALA A 262 -9.27 29.70 6.49
N GLU A 263 -8.57 30.53 5.72
CA GLU A 263 -7.83 31.69 6.25
C GLU A 263 -8.75 32.82 6.75
N GLN A 264 -9.86 33.07 6.04
CA GLN A 264 -10.80 34.17 6.29
C GLN A 264 -11.90 33.82 7.29
N ALA A 265 -12.55 32.67 7.13
CA ALA A 265 -13.74 32.29 7.89
C ALA A 265 -13.51 31.11 8.85
N GLY A 266 -12.38 30.41 8.70
CA GLY A 266 -12.09 29.15 9.39
C GLY A 266 -12.84 27.97 8.79
N ILE A 267 -12.35 26.76 9.09
CA ILE A 267 -12.90 25.52 8.58
C ILE A 267 -14.22 25.17 9.28
N SER A 268 -15.11 24.56 8.51
CA SER A 268 -16.42 24.07 8.94
C SER A 268 -16.63 22.62 8.45
N ALA A 269 -17.68 21.95 8.91
CA ALA A 269 -18.02 20.61 8.41
C ALA A 269 -18.27 20.60 6.89
N ARG A 270 -18.77 21.69 6.30
CA ARG A 270 -18.94 21.84 4.85
C ARG A 270 -17.58 21.95 4.15
N TRP A 271 -16.66 22.70 4.73
CA TRP A 271 -15.29 22.84 4.24
C TRP A 271 -14.57 21.48 4.25
N MET A 272 -14.64 20.76 5.37
CA MET A 272 -13.98 19.45 5.53
C MET A 272 -14.47 18.44 4.47
N ARG A 273 -15.78 18.38 4.22
CA ARG A 273 -16.34 17.49 3.17
C ARG A 273 -15.84 17.82 1.76
N ARG A 274 -15.63 19.10 1.44
CA ARG A 274 -15.06 19.51 0.15
C ARG A 274 -13.56 19.22 0.08
N ALA A 275 -12.85 19.47 1.17
CA ALA A 275 -11.41 19.26 1.27
C ALA A 275 -11.00 17.78 1.22
N GLN A 276 -11.87 16.84 1.59
CA GLN A 276 -11.59 15.39 1.57
C GLN A 276 -11.05 14.89 0.22
N GLY A 277 -11.54 15.41 -0.91
CA GLY A 277 -11.05 15.00 -2.23
C GLY A 277 -9.61 15.42 -2.51
N LEU A 278 -9.18 16.53 -1.91
CA LEU A 278 -7.85 17.12 -2.04
C LEU A 278 -6.98 16.90 -0.79
N ALA A 279 -7.34 15.93 0.06
CA ALA A 279 -6.61 15.63 1.28
C ALA A 279 -5.66 14.44 1.09
N VAL A 280 -4.50 14.51 1.73
CA VAL A 280 -3.58 13.38 1.95
C VAL A 280 -3.49 13.14 3.45
N SER A 281 -3.64 11.88 3.87
CA SER A 281 -3.52 11.50 5.28
C SER A 281 -2.07 11.18 5.63
N VAL A 282 -1.45 11.97 6.49
CA VAL A 282 -0.02 11.90 6.83
C VAL A 282 0.15 11.52 8.30
N TYR A 283 1.10 10.63 8.64
CA TYR A 283 1.37 10.34 10.04
C TYR A 283 1.98 11.55 10.75
N LYS A 284 1.54 11.81 11.99
CA LYS A 284 2.09 12.87 12.82
C LYS A 284 3.53 12.51 13.21
N PRO A 285 4.51 13.39 12.95
CA PRO A 285 5.87 13.21 13.43
C PRO A 285 5.91 13.14 14.96
N ARG A 286 6.94 12.47 15.51
CA ARG A 286 7.11 12.31 16.97
C ARG A 286 7.48 13.62 17.68
N ASP A 287 8.21 14.50 17.00
CA ASP A 287 8.79 15.69 17.62
C ASP A 287 7.87 16.90 17.51
N ALA A 288 7.75 17.45 16.30
CA ALA A 288 6.96 18.64 16.02
C ALA A 288 6.35 18.58 14.62
N MET A 289 5.21 19.24 14.44
CA MET A 289 4.60 19.39 13.13
C MET A 289 5.55 20.12 12.18
N PRO A 290 5.69 19.64 10.93
CA PRO A 290 6.61 20.23 9.97
C PRO A 290 6.14 21.63 9.55
N ALA A 291 7.10 22.50 9.23
CA ALA A 291 6.82 23.90 8.85
C ALA A 291 5.94 24.04 7.60
N TRP A 292 5.95 23.05 6.71
CA TRP A 292 5.12 23.01 5.51
C TRP A 292 3.65 22.58 5.77
N ALA A 293 3.32 22.11 6.98
CA ALA A 293 1.95 21.77 7.36
C ALA A 293 1.38 22.87 8.27
N ILE A 294 0.61 23.80 7.69
CA ILE A 294 0.02 24.92 8.44
C ILE A 294 -1.33 24.50 9.02
N PRO A 295 -1.55 24.57 10.34
CA PRO A 295 -2.82 24.14 10.93
C PRO A 295 -3.95 25.07 10.51
N ALA A 296 -5.06 24.49 10.04
CA ALA A 296 -6.19 25.25 9.54
C ALA A 296 -6.95 25.94 10.69
N LYS A 297 -7.35 27.20 10.50
CA LYS A 297 -8.10 27.95 11.53
C LYS A 297 -9.50 27.35 11.70
N LEU A 298 -9.99 27.22 12.92
CA LEU A 298 -11.35 26.78 13.20
C LEU A 298 -12.33 27.95 13.11
N LYS A 299 -13.52 27.70 12.55
CA LYS A 299 -14.58 28.70 12.52
C LYS A 299 -15.00 29.06 13.96
N PRO A 300 -14.97 30.34 14.37
CA PRO A 300 -15.38 30.74 15.71
C PRO A 300 -16.85 30.40 15.98
N PHE A 301 -17.14 29.83 17.14
CA PHE A 301 -18.52 29.64 17.63
C PHE A 301 -18.67 30.38 18.96
N GLY A 302 -19.54 31.40 18.99
CA GLY A 302 -19.82 32.17 20.21
C GLY A 302 -18.66 33.06 20.69
N ARG A 303 -18.50 33.18 22.02
CA ARG A 303 -17.50 34.05 22.69
C ARG A 303 -16.12 33.41 22.86
N THR A 304 -15.98 32.12 22.56
CA THR A 304 -14.71 31.40 22.57
C THR A 304 -13.93 31.75 21.30
N GLY A 305 -12.74 32.36 21.48
CA GLY A 305 -11.86 32.80 20.39
C GLY A 305 -11.48 31.67 19.44
N GLY A 306 -11.18 32.03 18.19
CA GLY A 306 -10.80 31.09 17.14
C GLY A 306 -9.55 30.28 17.53
N GLY A 307 -9.66 28.96 17.44
CA GLY A 307 -8.54 28.02 17.59
C GLY A 307 -7.99 27.58 16.24
N VAL A 308 -7.02 26.67 16.27
CA VAL A 308 -6.52 25.95 15.09
C VAL A 308 -6.85 24.47 15.21
N SER A 309 -6.98 23.79 14.07
CA SER A 309 -7.26 22.35 14.02
C SER A 309 -6.00 21.55 14.33
N ASP A 310 -6.18 20.43 15.04
CA ASP A 310 -5.20 19.37 15.29
C ASP A 310 -5.33 18.20 14.31
N GLU A 311 -6.33 18.24 13.43
CA GLU A 311 -6.65 17.22 12.44
C GLU A 311 -6.43 17.71 10.99
N TRP A 312 -6.68 18.99 10.71
CA TRP A 312 -6.63 19.55 9.36
C TRP A 312 -5.53 20.59 9.21
N PHE A 313 -4.70 20.38 8.19
CA PHE A 313 -3.57 21.22 7.83
C PHE A 313 -3.63 21.57 6.35
N ILE A 314 -3.01 22.68 5.97
CA ILE A 314 -2.88 23.16 4.60
C ILE A 314 -1.40 23.12 4.23
N LEU A 315 -1.09 22.54 3.07
CA LEU A 315 0.27 22.50 2.56
C LEU A 315 0.74 23.89 2.16
N GLU A 316 1.88 24.30 2.70
CA GLU A 316 2.60 25.51 2.34
C GLU A 316 3.86 25.15 1.57
N GLY A 317 4.04 25.78 0.40
CA GLY A 317 5.13 25.47 -0.54
C GLY A 317 4.70 24.55 -1.68
N ASP A 318 5.63 24.30 -2.61
CA ASP A 318 5.41 23.48 -3.81
C ASP A 318 6.00 22.08 -3.60
N TYR A 319 5.27 21.28 -2.82
CA TYR A 319 5.68 19.93 -2.41
C TYR A 319 4.69 18.86 -2.89
N TYR A 320 3.94 19.14 -3.95
CA TYR A 320 3.02 18.19 -4.54
C TYR A 320 3.34 17.99 -6.02
N ASP A 321 3.95 16.86 -6.33
CA ASP A 321 4.32 16.44 -7.67
C ASP A 321 3.16 15.70 -8.35
N ASP A 322 2.98 15.92 -9.64
CA ASP A 322 1.84 15.35 -10.40
C ASP A 322 1.99 13.85 -10.68
N THR A 323 3.19 13.28 -10.51
CA THR A 323 3.42 11.83 -10.59
C THR A 323 3.56 11.18 -9.21
N LEU A 324 4.25 11.84 -8.29
CA LEU A 324 4.63 11.28 -6.99
C LEU A 324 3.66 11.67 -5.86
N GLY A 325 2.83 12.69 -6.06
CA GLY A 325 1.95 13.27 -5.04
C GLY A 325 2.74 14.11 -4.04
N LEU A 326 2.38 14.02 -2.76
CA LEU A 326 3.09 14.73 -1.70
C LEU A 326 4.57 14.28 -1.59
N VAL A 327 5.50 15.21 -1.82
CA VAL A 327 6.96 15.06 -1.70
C VAL A 327 7.50 16.13 -0.76
N PRO A 328 7.44 15.90 0.57
CA PRO A 328 7.92 16.89 1.53
C PRO A 328 9.45 17.02 1.46
N PRO A 329 10.01 18.21 1.76
CA PRO A 329 11.47 18.41 1.81
C PRO A 329 12.06 17.53 2.92
N GLU A 330 13.21 16.91 2.64
CA GLU A 330 13.84 15.86 3.45
C GLU A 330 13.74 16.11 4.96
N GLY A 331 12.84 15.36 5.61
CA GLY A 331 12.56 15.35 7.04
C GLY A 331 11.97 13.99 7.43
N PRO A 332 12.25 13.51 8.65
CA PRO A 332 12.39 12.09 9.01
C PRO A 332 11.20 11.27 8.51
N GLN A 333 11.47 10.29 7.63
CA GLN A 333 10.55 9.24 7.15
C GLN A 333 9.10 9.45 7.62
N LEU A 334 8.43 10.44 7.04
CA LEU A 334 7.02 10.63 7.32
C LEU A 334 6.31 9.50 6.59
N PHE A 335 5.96 8.48 7.36
CA PHE A 335 5.02 7.48 6.91
C PHE A 335 3.75 8.23 6.50
N ILE A 336 3.10 7.79 5.42
CA ILE A 336 1.81 8.32 4.96
C ILE A 336 0.81 7.18 5.18
N ALA A 337 -0.36 7.52 5.70
CA ALA A 337 -1.34 6.61 6.28
C ALA A 337 -1.75 5.45 5.38
#